data_AF-A0A2A2LU34-F1
#
_entry.id   AF-A0A2A2LU34-F1
#
_cell.length_a   1.000
_cell.length_b   1.000
_cell.length_c   1.000
_cell.angle_alpha   90.00
_cell.angle_beta   90.00
_cell.angle_gamma   90.00
#
_symmetry.space_group_name_H-M   'P 1'
#
loop_
_entity.id
_entity.type
_entity.pdbx_description
1 polymer ?
#
loop_
_entity_poly.entity_id
_entity_poly.type
_entity_poly.pdbx_seq_one_letter_code
_entity_poly.pdbx_strand_id
1 'polypeptide(L)'
;MSLELHMADERVRTAGLSPAEREWRRKWLTDQALHPDEPISVDAVNRTLNPIRVLYRWPWDKLYIHFLRPTFGVYYGHCIRVAVPKIIIGFLLVQALYYEWKYNPKNWQHHKGVEHSPEKQNQVLLRGKWIEEKYPGLKEKAFPDQAQYDYVNPTFAKRTAFLDVGETPRPW
;
A
#
# COMPACT_ATOMS: atom_id res chain seq x y z
N MET A 1 -15.85 -34.06 -47.58
CA MET A 1 -15.50 -32.82 -48.31
C MET A 1 -14.32 -32.21 -47.57
N SER A 2 -13.20 -31.98 -48.25
CA SER A 2 -12.07 -31.24 -47.67
C SER A 2 -12.47 -29.77 -47.49
N LEU A 3 -11.94 -29.11 -46.44
CA LEU A 3 -12.16 -27.67 -46.19
C LEU A 3 -11.67 -26.77 -47.34
N GLU A 4 -10.86 -27.33 -48.25
CA GLU A 4 -10.27 -26.66 -49.38
C GLU A 4 -11.26 -26.39 -50.53
N LEU A 5 -12.45 -27.03 -50.54
CA LEU A 5 -13.55 -26.75 -51.50
C LEU A 5 -13.04 -26.63 -52.96
N HIS A 6 -13.03 -25.41 -53.52
CA HIS A 6 -12.58 -25.07 -54.87
C HIS A 6 -11.25 -24.28 -54.89
N MET A 7 -10.55 -24.20 -53.75
CA MET A 7 -9.32 -23.41 -53.62
C MET A 7 -8.14 -24.05 -54.35
N ALA A 8 -8.17 -25.37 -54.54
CA ALA A 8 -7.14 -26.10 -55.28
C ALA A 8 -7.18 -25.86 -56.80
N ASP A 9 -8.33 -25.44 -57.34
CA ASP A 9 -8.53 -25.27 -58.79
C ASP A 9 -9.20 -23.92 -59.11
N GLU A 10 -8.43 -22.98 -59.66
CA GLU A 10 -8.88 -21.60 -59.88
C GLU A 10 -10.07 -21.48 -60.84
N ARG A 11 -10.19 -22.39 -61.81
CA ARG A 11 -11.32 -22.42 -62.75
C ARG A 11 -12.62 -22.74 -62.06
N VAL A 12 -12.60 -23.70 -61.13
CA VAL A 12 -13.78 -24.11 -60.39
C VAL A 12 -14.13 -23.06 -59.32
N ARG A 13 -13.12 -22.37 -58.76
CA ARG A 13 -13.31 -21.20 -57.89
C ARG A 13 -14.12 -20.08 -58.56
N THR A 14 -13.90 -19.83 -59.85
CA THR A 14 -14.63 -18.79 -60.61
C THR A 14 -16.06 -19.19 -61.00
N ALA A 15 -16.40 -20.49 -60.97
CA ALA A 15 -17.71 -21.00 -61.37
C ALA A 15 -18.80 -20.81 -60.30
N GLY A 16 -18.43 -20.40 -59.08
CA GLY A 16 -19.35 -20.20 -57.96
C GLY A 16 -19.74 -21.52 -57.26
N LEU A 17 -20.56 -21.41 -56.21
CA LEU A 17 -20.98 -22.58 -55.42
C LEU A 17 -22.16 -23.32 -56.07
N SER A 18 -22.05 -24.65 -56.12
CA SER A 18 -23.18 -25.51 -56.48
C SER A 18 -24.34 -25.39 -55.46
N PRO A 19 -25.57 -25.77 -55.82
CA PRO A 19 -26.70 -25.76 -54.88
C PRO A 19 -26.42 -26.58 -53.61
N ALA A 20 -25.81 -27.76 -53.77
CA ALA A 20 -25.42 -28.62 -52.65
C ALA A 20 -24.37 -27.95 -51.75
N GLU A 21 -23.37 -27.30 -52.33
CA GLU A 21 -22.35 -26.57 -51.55
C GLU A 21 -22.93 -25.35 -50.83
N ARG A 22 -23.92 -24.68 -51.43
CA ARG A 22 -24.66 -23.58 -50.77
C ARG A 22 -25.43 -24.06 -49.55
N GLU A 23 -26.06 -25.24 -49.63
CA GLU A 23 -26.73 -25.85 -48.48
C GLU A 23 -25.74 -26.20 -47.37
N TRP A 24 -24.59 -26.78 -47.72
CA TRP A 24 -23.53 -27.08 -46.76
C TRP A 24 -22.95 -25.81 -46.12
N ARG A 25 -22.73 -24.75 -46.91
CA ARG A 25 -22.25 -23.48 -46.39
C ARG A 25 -23.28 -22.84 -45.45
N ARG A 26 -24.57 -22.97 -45.74
CA ARG A 26 -25.65 -22.50 -44.85
C ARG A 26 -25.58 -23.23 -43.51
N LYS A 27 -25.47 -24.57 -43.51
CA LYS A 27 -25.31 -25.37 -42.28
C LYS A 27 -24.07 -24.94 -41.50
N TRP A 28 -22.92 -24.85 -42.16
CA TRP A 28 -21.68 -24.41 -41.51
C TRP A 28 -21.81 -23.03 -40.86
N LEU A 29 -22.45 -22.07 -41.52
CA LEU A 29 -22.66 -20.73 -40.97
C LEU A 29 -23.59 -20.76 -39.74
N THR A 30 -24.62 -21.62 -39.77
CA THR A 30 -25.50 -21.83 -38.62
C THR A 30 -24.73 -22.46 -37.46
N ASP A 31 -23.82 -23.40 -37.74
CA ASP A 31 -22.99 -24.05 -36.72
C ASP A 31 -21.95 -23.12 -36.07
N GLN A 32 -21.65 -21.97 -36.68
CA GLN A 32 -20.80 -20.94 -36.05
C GLN A 32 -21.55 -20.11 -34.99
N ALA A 33 -22.87 -20.22 -34.89
CA ALA A 33 -23.63 -19.53 -33.87
C ALA A 33 -23.39 -20.22 -32.51
N LEU A 34 -22.70 -19.51 -31.62
CA LEU A 34 -22.46 -19.96 -30.25
C LEU A 34 -23.77 -20.04 -29.46
N HIS A 35 -23.81 -20.92 -28.45
CA HIS A 35 -24.95 -21.00 -27.54
C HIS A 35 -25.11 -19.66 -26.79
N PRO A 36 -26.33 -19.19 -26.48
CA PRO A 36 -26.53 -17.94 -25.74
C PRO A 36 -25.82 -17.89 -24.37
N ASP A 37 -25.52 -19.05 -23.79
CA ASP A 37 -24.81 -19.15 -22.52
C ASP A 37 -23.28 -19.04 -22.66
N GLU A 38 -22.75 -19.08 -23.89
CA GLU A 38 -21.32 -18.95 -24.16
C GLU A 38 -20.94 -17.49 -24.43
N PRO A 39 -19.75 -17.03 -23.99
CA PRO A 39 -18.67 -17.78 -23.34
C PRO A 39 -18.84 -17.92 -21.81
N ILE A 40 -18.85 -19.16 -21.33
CA ILE A 40 -18.87 -19.45 -19.89
C ILE A 40 -17.44 -19.27 -19.36
N SER A 41 -17.18 -18.16 -18.67
CA SER A 41 -15.95 -18.04 -17.88
C SER A 41 -16.09 -18.90 -16.63
N VAL A 42 -15.54 -20.11 -16.67
CA VAL A 42 -15.42 -20.96 -15.48
C VAL A 42 -14.40 -20.33 -14.55
N ASP A 43 -14.87 -19.57 -13.56
CA ASP A 43 -14.02 -19.08 -12.48
C ASP A 43 -13.61 -20.31 -11.68
N ALA A 44 -12.36 -20.76 -11.87
CA ALA A 44 -11.84 -22.06 -11.48
C ALA A 44 -12.46 -22.61 -10.19
N VAL A 45 -13.26 -23.67 -10.36
CA VAL A 45 -13.61 -24.72 -9.39
C VAL A 45 -13.03 -24.48 -7.99
N ASN A 46 -13.87 -23.92 -7.11
CA ASN A 46 -13.87 -24.14 -5.66
C ASN A 46 -12.58 -23.83 -4.89
N ARG A 47 -12.12 -22.58 -4.89
CA ARG A 47 -11.37 -22.11 -3.72
C ARG A 47 -12.39 -21.78 -2.63
N THR A 48 -12.65 -22.72 -1.73
CA THR A 48 -13.45 -22.48 -0.51
C THR A 48 -12.78 -21.35 0.28
N LEU A 49 -13.27 -20.13 0.08
CA LEU A 49 -12.76 -18.94 0.74
C LEU A 49 -13.37 -18.88 2.14
N ASN A 50 -12.56 -18.48 3.13
CA ASN A 50 -13.04 -18.19 4.48
C ASN A 50 -14.23 -17.21 4.41
N PRO A 51 -15.33 -17.39 5.17
CA PRO A 51 -16.48 -16.48 5.17
C PRO A 51 -16.10 -15.01 5.40
N ILE A 52 -15.12 -14.72 6.25
CA ILE A 52 -14.60 -13.36 6.45
C ILE A 52 -14.03 -12.80 5.14
N ARG A 53 -13.32 -13.65 4.40
CA ARG A 53 -12.76 -13.29 3.10
C ARG A 53 -13.83 -13.12 2.04
N VAL A 54 -14.90 -13.90 2.06
CA VAL A 54 -16.04 -13.68 1.17
C VAL A 54 -16.68 -12.32 1.46
N LEU A 55 -16.89 -11.99 2.74
CA LEU A 55 -17.56 -10.76 3.15
C LEU A 55 -16.82 -9.51 2.68
N TYR A 56 -15.52 -9.38 2.94
CA TYR A 56 -14.78 -8.17 2.53
C TYR A 56 -14.52 -8.10 1.01
N ARG A 57 -14.52 -9.23 0.30
CA ARG A 57 -14.32 -9.28 -1.16
C ARG A 57 -15.61 -8.99 -1.92
N TRP A 58 -16.76 -9.34 -1.35
CA TRP A 58 -18.08 -9.23 -1.95
C TRP A 58 -18.40 -7.91 -2.69
N PRO A 59 -18.18 -6.71 -2.10
CA PRO A 59 -18.50 -5.47 -2.80
C PRO A 59 -17.65 -5.28 -4.07
N TRP A 60 -16.36 -5.62 -4.02
CA TRP A 60 -15.46 -5.53 -5.16
C TRP A 60 -15.72 -6.61 -6.21
N ASP A 61 -16.20 -7.78 -5.79
CA ASP A 61 -16.63 -8.84 -6.70
C ASP A 61 -17.85 -8.41 -7.52
N LYS A 62 -18.83 -7.78 -6.86
CA LYS A 62 -20.03 -7.23 -7.53
C LYS A 62 -19.67 -6.10 -8.48
N LEU A 63 -18.83 -5.17 -8.06
CA LEU A 63 -18.32 -4.11 -8.96
C LEU A 63 -17.58 -4.69 -10.17
N TYR A 64 -16.82 -5.76 -9.96
CA TYR A 64 -16.09 -6.41 -11.04
C TYR A 64 -17.00 -7.04 -12.08
N ILE A 65 -17.99 -7.83 -11.63
CA ILE A 65 -18.89 -8.57 -12.52
C ILE A 65 -19.79 -7.61 -13.29
N HIS A 66 -20.36 -6.60 -12.62
CA HIS A 66 -21.40 -5.75 -13.21
C HIS A 66 -20.85 -4.53 -13.96
N PHE A 67 -19.67 -4.01 -13.59
CA PHE A 67 -19.14 -2.77 -14.17
C PHE A 67 -17.76 -2.96 -14.81
N LEU A 68 -16.76 -3.43 -14.06
CA LEU A 68 -15.37 -3.43 -14.55
C LEU A 68 -15.14 -4.40 -15.71
N ARG A 69 -15.69 -5.61 -15.62
CA ARG A 69 -15.55 -6.65 -16.65
C ARG A 69 -16.19 -6.23 -17.99
N PRO A 70 -17.45 -5.74 -18.05
CA PRO A 70 -18.04 -5.36 -19.33
C PRO A 70 -17.43 -4.11 -19.96
N THR A 71 -16.89 -3.18 -19.16
CA THR A 71 -16.33 -1.92 -19.68
C THR A 71 -14.86 -2.02 -20.06
N PHE A 72 -14.02 -2.65 -19.23
CA PHE A 72 -12.56 -2.71 -19.41
C PHE A 72 -12.05 -4.07 -19.87
N GLY A 73 -12.93 -5.07 -19.97
CA GLY A 73 -12.54 -6.45 -20.25
C GLY A 73 -11.93 -7.15 -19.02
N VAL A 74 -11.57 -8.43 -19.21
CA VAL A 74 -11.14 -9.32 -18.12
C VAL A 74 -9.81 -8.87 -17.53
N TYR A 75 -8.83 -8.52 -18.36
CA TYR A 75 -7.47 -8.20 -17.92
C TYR A 75 -7.42 -6.92 -17.07
N TYR A 76 -7.83 -5.78 -17.65
CA TYR A 76 -7.81 -4.49 -16.95
C TYR A 76 -8.79 -4.45 -15.78
N GLY A 77 -9.98 -5.04 -15.93
CA GLY A 77 -10.94 -5.14 -14.84
C GLY A 77 -10.38 -5.89 -13.63
N HIS A 78 -9.61 -6.96 -13.87
CA HIS A 78 -8.97 -7.73 -12.80
C HIS A 78 -7.88 -6.91 -12.09
N CYS A 79 -7.04 -6.19 -12.86
CA CYS A 79 -6.03 -5.29 -12.30
C CYS A 79 -6.65 -4.22 -11.39
N ILE A 80 -7.73 -3.58 -11.84
CA ILE A 80 -8.44 -2.54 -11.07
C ILE A 80 -9.01 -3.12 -9.78
N ARG A 81 -9.70 -4.27 -9.87
CA ARG A 81 -10.30 -4.96 -8.72
C ARG A 81 -9.27 -5.29 -7.63
N VAL A 82 -8.02 -5.59 -7.98
CA VAL A 82 -6.96 -5.96 -7.03
C VAL A 82 -6.19 -4.73 -6.52
N ALA A 83 -5.91 -3.76 -7.39
CA ALA A 83 -5.06 -2.61 -7.07
C ALA A 83 -5.79 -1.55 -6.25
N VAL A 84 -7.00 -1.15 -6.66
CA VAL A 84 -7.73 -0.02 -6.05
C VAL A 84 -8.02 -0.23 -4.56
N PRO A 85 -8.54 -1.39 -4.10
CA PRO A 85 -8.81 -1.59 -2.68
C PRO A 85 -7.55 -1.49 -1.83
N LYS A 86 -6.42 -2.01 -2.34
CA LYS A 86 -5.14 -1.97 -1.63
C LYS A 86 -4.60 -0.55 -1.52
N ILE A 87 -4.73 0.25 -2.58
CA ILE A 87 -4.35 1.66 -2.58
C ILE A 87 -5.20 2.43 -1.57
N ILE A 88 -6.52 2.21 -1.55
CA ILE A 88 -7.43 2.86 -0.59
C ILE A 88 -7.06 2.51 0.84
N ILE A 89 -6.85 1.22 1.15
CA ILE A 89 -6.45 0.77 2.49
C ILE A 89 -5.08 1.36 2.87
N GLY A 90 -4.11 1.32 1.95
CA GLY A 90 -2.78 1.90 2.18
C GLY A 90 -2.86 3.41 2.47
N PHE A 91 -3.68 4.14 1.72
CA PHE A 91 -3.91 5.56 1.94
C PHE A 91 -4.56 5.82 3.31
N LEU A 92 -5.62 5.08 3.67
CA LEU A 92 -6.28 5.21 4.97
C LEU A 92 -5.32 4.90 6.13
N LEU A 93 -4.48 3.88 5.98
CA LEU A 93 -3.47 3.51 6.97
C LEU A 93 -2.45 4.64 7.14
N VAL A 94 -1.92 5.20 6.05
CA VAL A 94 -0.99 6.33 6.10
C VAL A 94 -1.63 7.54 6.79
N GLN A 95 -2.88 7.85 6.47
CA GLN A 95 -3.61 8.95 7.12
C GLN A 95 -3.82 8.71 8.61
N ALA A 96 -4.19 7.48 9.01
CA ALA A 96 -4.37 7.12 10.41
C ALA A 96 -3.04 7.21 11.19
N LEU A 97 -1.95 6.69 10.62
CA LEU A 97 -0.62 6.82 11.22
C LEU A 97 -0.18 8.27 11.32
N TYR A 98 -0.40 9.07 10.27
CA TYR A 98 -0.08 10.49 10.29
C TYR A 98 -0.90 11.25 11.33
N TYR A 99 -2.20 10.92 11.47
CA TYR A 99 -3.06 11.51 12.46
C TYR A 99 -2.59 11.19 13.89
N GLU A 100 -2.34 9.92 14.19
CA GLU A 100 -1.79 9.50 15.49
C GLU A 100 -0.43 10.19 15.74
N TRP A 101 0.45 10.21 14.75
CA TRP A 101 1.73 10.87 14.87
C TRP A 101 1.61 12.37 15.16
N LYS A 102 0.66 13.05 14.52
CA LYS A 102 0.49 14.50 14.64
C LYS A 102 -0.22 14.94 15.93
N TYR A 103 -1.23 14.18 16.36
CA TYR A 103 -2.13 14.61 17.44
C TYR A 103 -1.93 13.84 18.75
N ASN A 104 -1.15 12.76 18.74
CA ASN A 104 -0.81 11.98 19.92
C ASN A 104 0.71 11.99 20.22
N PRO A 105 1.33 13.18 20.39
CA PRO A 105 2.72 13.28 20.79
C PRO A 105 2.88 12.84 22.26
N LYS A 106 3.91 12.04 22.54
CA LYS A 106 4.26 11.68 23.91
C LYS A 106 4.79 12.92 24.63
N ASN A 107 4.09 13.32 25.68
CA ASN A 107 4.43 14.48 26.51
C ASN A 107 4.56 14.03 27.98
N TRP A 108 5.05 14.90 28.85
CA TRP A 108 5.13 14.61 30.30
C TRP A 108 3.75 14.35 30.94
N GLN A 109 2.67 14.87 30.33
CA GLN A 109 1.28 14.61 30.75
C GLN A 109 0.73 13.28 30.22
N HIS A 110 1.28 12.76 29.12
CA HIS A 110 0.75 11.60 28.40
C HIS A 110 1.90 10.66 28.01
N HIS A 111 2.04 9.55 28.73
CA HIS A 111 3.13 8.57 28.52
C HIS A 111 2.98 7.69 27.27
N LYS A 112 1.87 7.81 26.52
CA LYS A 112 1.58 7.07 25.29
C LYS A 112 1.83 7.97 24.07
N GLY A 113 1.99 7.36 22.90
CA GLY A 113 2.17 8.08 21.65
C GLY A 113 3.60 8.07 21.13
N VAL A 114 3.82 8.78 20.02
CA VAL A 114 5.14 8.86 19.38
C VAL A 114 5.99 9.85 20.16
N GLU A 115 7.14 9.40 20.61
CA GLU A 115 8.10 10.26 21.29
C GLU A 115 8.87 11.09 20.26
N HIS A 116 8.57 12.38 20.20
CA HIS A 116 9.38 13.35 19.46
C HIS A 116 10.63 13.74 20.27
N SER A 117 11.19 12.82 21.06
CA SER A 117 12.41 13.11 21.81
C SER A 117 13.40 13.74 20.85
N PRO A 118 14.11 14.79 21.25
CA PRO A 118 15.00 15.51 20.36
C PRO A 118 16.22 14.63 20.11
N GLU A 119 16.12 13.73 19.14
CA GLU A 119 17.29 13.10 18.51
C GLU A 119 18.27 14.19 18.04
N LYS A 120 17.77 15.40 17.73
CA LYS A 120 18.58 16.59 17.51
C LYS A 120 19.41 17.03 18.71
N GLN A 121 18.92 16.97 19.96
CA GLN A 121 19.74 17.26 21.14
C GLN A 121 20.82 16.20 21.32
N ASN A 122 20.49 14.91 21.20
CA ASN A 122 21.48 13.84 21.32
C ASN A 122 22.54 13.88 20.20
N GLN A 123 22.16 14.21 18.96
CA GLN A 123 23.13 14.40 17.86
C GLN A 123 24.01 15.65 18.04
N VAL A 124 23.46 16.74 18.59
CA VAL A 124 24.22 17.96 18.89
C VAL A 124 25.16 17.76 20.08
N LEU A 125 24.82 16.89 21.03
CA LEU A 125 25.73 16.43 22.09
C LEU A 125 26.84 15.55 21.50
N LEU A 126 26.50 14.57 20.65
CA LEU A 126 27.46 13.65 20.02
C LEU A 126 28.44 14.34 19.06
N ARG A 127 27.99 15.33 18.26
CA ARG A 127 28.83 16.12 17.35
C ARG A 127 29.19 17.50 17.90
N GLY A 128 29.01 17.70 19.20
CA GLY A 128 29.05 19.04 19.76
C GLY A 128 30.37 19.78 19.51
N LYS A 129 31.50 19.09 19.66
CA LYS A 129 32.83 19.67 19.44
C LYS A 129 33.01 20.18 18.00
N TRP A 130 32.60 19.39 17.01
CA TRP A 130 32.69 19.77 15.60
C TRP A 130 31.82 20.99 15.25
N ILE A 131 30.62 21.08 15.85
CA ILE A 131 29.71 22.21 15.62
C ILE A 131 30.30 23.51 16.20
N GLU A 132 30.87 23.46 17.41
CA GLU A 132 31.50 24.63 18.03
C GLU A 132 32.76 25.08 17.31
N GLU A 133 33.58 24.15 16.85
CA GLU A 133 34.82 24.45 16.11
C GLU A 133 34.54 25.14 14.78
N LYS A 134 33.50 24.69 14.05
CA LYS A 134 33.13 25.25 12.75
C LYS A 134 32.22 26.48 12.85
N TYR A 135 31.37 26.52 13.87
CA TYR A 135 30.36 27.57 14.09
C TYR A 135 30.25 27.92 15.60
N PRO A 136 31.17 28.75 16.12
CA PRO A 136 31.19 29.09 17.55
C PRO A 136 29.91 29.83 17.97
N GLY A 137 29.35 29.46 19.12
CA GLY A 137 28.13 30.05 19.69
C GLY A 137 26.83 29.71 18.95
N LEU A 138 26.86 28.87 17.91
CA LEU A 138 25.65 28.47 17.18
C LEU A 138 24.74 27.59 18.03
N LYS A 139 25.31 26.72 18.88
CA LYS A 139 24.53 25.83 19.76
C LYS A 139 23.61 26.60 20.70
N GLU A 140 24.15 27.62 21.37
CA GLU A 140 23.41 28.49 22.30
C GLU A 140 22.28 29.26 21.61
N LYS A 141 22.47 29.63 20.33
CA LYS A 141 21.43 30.30 19.53
C LYS A 141 20.39 29.34 18.96
N ALA A 142 20.80 28.13 18.61
CA ALA A 142 19.95 27.13 17.96
C ALA A 142 19.02 26.41 18.95
N PHE A 143 19.47 26.26 20.20
CA PHE A 143 18.69 25.62 21.24
C PHE A 143 18.61 26.57 22.44
N PRO A 144 17.43 27.18 22.71
CA PRO A 144 17.25 27.85 23.99
C PRO A 144 17.37 26.79 25.08
N ASP A 145 18.28 26.99 26.02
CA ASP A 145 18.37 26.13 27.20
C ASP A 145 17.10 26.33 28.03
N GLN A 146 16.17 25.38 27.93
CA GLN A 146 14.91 25.45 28.67
C GLN A 146 15.14 25.38 30.19
N ALA A 147 16.26 24.79 30.62
CA ALA A 147 16.65 24.72 32.02
C ALA A 147 17.25 26.03 32.56
N GLN A 148 17.59 27.00 31.69
CA GLN A 148 18.09 28.31 32.12
C GLN A 148 17.11 29.06 33.03
N TYR A 149 15.81 28.79 32.86
CA TYR A 149 14.73 29.37 33.66
C TYR A 149 14.08 28.37 34.62
N ASP A 150 14.55 27.13 34.67
CA ASP A 150 14.02 26.17 35.63
C ASP A 150 14.37 26.63 37.05
N TYR A 151 13.34 26.74 37.89
CA TYR A 151 13.50 27.03 39.31
C TYR A 151 14.20 25.84 39.97
N VAL A 152 15.53 25.89 40.03
CA VAL A 152 16.30 24.93 40.82
C VAL A 152 16.08 25.32 42.28
N ASN A 153 15.31 24.52 43.01
CA ASN A 153 15.16 24.74 44.44
C ASN A 153 16.58 24.74 45.08
N PRO A 154 17.04 25.85 45.67
CA PRO A 154 18.40 25.95 46.23
C PRO A 154 18.68 24.83 47.23
N THR A 155 17.64 24.35 47.91
CA THR A 155 17.70 23.30 48.92
C THR A 155 17.92 21.90 48.35
N PHE A 156 17.70 21.66 47.05
CA PHE A 156 17.94 20.36 46.41
C PHE A 156 19.33 20.30 45.78
N ALA A 157 19.74 21.34 45.05
CA ALA A 157 21.05 21.40 44.38
C ALA A 157 22.23 21.57 45.34
N LYS A 158 22.01 22.18 46.52
CA LYS A 158 23.04 22.41 47.54
C LYS A 158 22.98 21.44 48.71
N ARG A 159 22.32 20.28 48.57
CA ARG A 159 22.38 19.25 49.62
C ARG A 159 23.80 18.68 49.69
N THR A 160 24.61 19.25 50.56
CA THR A 160 25.72 18.52 51.14
C THR A 160 25.12 17.49 52.08
N ALA A 161 25.43 16.21 51.89
CA ALA A 161 25.10 15.21 52.89
C ALA A 161 25.84 15.59 54.18
N PHE A 162 25.13 15.71 55.31
CA PHE A 162 25.78 15.92 56.61
C PHE A 162 26.59 14.70 57.06
N LEU A 163 26.38 13.55 56.41
CA LEU A 163 27.17 12.36 56.58
C LEU A 163 28.43 12.47 55.73
N ASP A 164 29.57 12.62 56.39
CA ASP A 164 30.88 12.43 55.77
C ASP A 164 31.05 10.95 55.43
N VAL A 165 30.84 10.61 54.16
CA VAL A 165 30.96 9.22 53.66
C VAL A 165 32.43 8.89 53.33
N GLY A 166 33.37 9.79 53.62
CA GLY A 166 34.79 9.65 53.29
C GLY A 166 35.06 9.83 51.80
N GLU A 167 36.34 9.80 51.43
CA GLU A 167 36.77 9.91 50.04
C GLU A 167 36.30 8.69 49.23
N THR A 168 35.57 8.94 48.14
CA THR A 168 35.13 7.88 47.24
C THR A 168 36.35 7.23 46.58
N PRO A 169 36.53 5.90 46.68
CA PRO A 169 37.72 5.23 46.14
C PRO A 169 37.72 5.13 44.60
N ARG A 170 36.83 5.85 43.90
CA ARG A 170 36.75 5.81 42.43
C ARG A 170 37.54 6.96 41.81
N PRO A 171 38.46 6.68 40.87
CA PRO A 171 39.30 7.70 40.24
C PRO A 171 38.63 8.38 39.04
N TRP A 172 37.34 8.76 39.15
CA TRP A 172 36.66 9.56 38.12
C TRP A 172 35.64 10.52 38.73
#